data_AF-A0A1G0PB71-F1
#
_entry.id   AF-A0A1G0PB71-F1
#
_cell.length_a   1.000
_cell.length_b   1.000
_cell.length_c   1.000
_cell.angle_alpha   90.00
_cell.angle_beta   90.00
_cell.angle_gamma   90.00
#
_symmetry.space_group_name_H-M   'P 1'
#
loop_
_entity.id
_entity.type
_entity.pdbx_description
1 polymer ?
#
loop_
_entity_poly.entity_id
_entity_poly.type
_entity_poly.pdbx_seq_one_letter_code
_entity_poly.pdbx_strand_id
1 'polypeptide(L)'
;ARRQAAERAGRDAERRSHFMKCPKCGAGLVTENRSGIQIDKCPECLGVWFDAGEAEQLIKAEGPHGVGGLFAALVRGMRISGTTAAPHEPDKG
;
A
#
# COMPACT_ATOMS: atom_id res chain seq x y z
N ALA A 1 -11.96 6.94 -27.29
CA ALA A 1 -11.82 5.47 -27.07
C ALA A 1 -10.36 4.98 -27.16
N ARG A 2 -9.74 4.92 -28.34
CA ARG A 2 -8.38 4.31 -28.49
C ARG A 2 -7.27 5.00 -27.68
N ARG A 3 -7.24 6.34 -27.64
CA ARG A 3 -6.28 7.10 -26.83
C ARG A 3 -6.40 6.82 -25.33
N GLN A 4 -7.61 6.84 -24.80
CA GLN A 4 -7.86 6.56 -23.37
C GLN A 4 -7.47 5.12 -22.98
N ALA A 5 -7.69 4.14 -23.87
CA ALA A 5 -7.25 2.78 -23.65
C ALA A 5 -5.71 2.68 -23.58
N ALA A 6 -5.00 3.37 -24.47
CA ALA A 6 -3.53 3.42 -24.46
C ALA A 6 -2.99 4.10 -23.19
N GLU A 7 -3.60 5.21 -22.75
CA GLU A 7 -3.23 5.92 -21.52
C GLU A 7 -3.44 5.05 -20.26
N ARG A 8 -4.52 4.28 -20.20
CA ARG A 8 -4.75 3.32 -19.10
C ARG A 8 -3.73 2.19 -19.09
N ALA A 9 -3.46 1.59 -20.25
CA ALA A 9 -2.47 0.52 -20.38
C ALA A 9 -1.05 0.99 -19.98
N GLY A 10 -0.68 2.22 -20.33
CA GLY A 10 0.59 2.82 -19.91
C GLY A 10 0.73 2.92 -18.39
N ARG A 11 -0.31 3.42 -17.70
CA ARG A 11 -0.31 3.50 -16.22
C ARG A 11 -0.27 2.13 -15.56
N ASP A 12 -0.95 1.14 -16.12
CA ASP A 12 -0.92 -0.22 -15.58
C ASP A 12 0.43 -0.91 -15.78
N ALA A 13 1.09 -0.66 -16.92
CA ALA A 13 2.45 -1.14 -17.17
C ALA A 13 3.46 -0.51 -16.19
N GLU A 14 3.35 0.79 -15.93
CA GLU A 14 4.17 1.50 -14.94
C GLU A 14 3.91 0.96 -13.53
N ARG A 15 2.66 0.79 -13.11
CA ARG A 15 2.37 0.18 -11.80
C ARG A 15 2.98 -1.21 -11.64
N ARG A 16 2.97 -2.03 -12.70
CA ARG A 16 3.54 -3.37 -12.69
C ARG A 16 5.07 -3.39 -12.61
N SER A 17 5.77 -2.43 -13.21
CA SER A 17 7.24 -2.38 -13.15
C SER A 17 7.77 -2.10 -11.74
N HIS A 18 6.97 -1.45 -10.90
CA HIS A 18 7.29 -1.15 -9.50
C HIS A 18 6.70 -2.16 -8.50
N PHE A 19 5.97 -3.19 -8.95
CA PHE A 19 5.40 -4.21 -8.08
C PHE A 19 6.50 -5.03 -7.39
N MET A 20 6.33 -5.29 -6.09
CA MET A 20 7.33 -5.97 -5.23
C MET A 20 8.70 -5.29 -5.16
N LYS A 21 8.76 -3.97 -5.41
CA LYS A 21 9.97 -3.16 -5.25
C LYS A 21 9.83 -2.24 -4.04
N CYS A 22 10.90 -2.16 -3.26
CA CYS A 22 10.99 -1.23 -2.16
C CYS A 22 10.93 0.21 -2.69
N PRO A 23 9.94 1.03 -2.29
CA PRO A 23 9.84 2.41 -2.77
C PRO A 23 10.95 3.32 -2.21
N LYS A 24 11.66 2.87 -1.17
CA LYS A 24 12.78 3.62 -0.58
C LYS A 24 14.10 3.42 -1.34
N CYS A 25 14.41 2.18 -1.75
CA CYS A 25 15.72 1.84 -2.29
C CYS A 25 15.70 0.99 -3.57
N GLY A 26 14.54 0.60 -4.08
CA GLY A 26 14.39 -0.18 -5.31
C GLY A 26 14.70 -1.67 -5.20
N ALA A 27 15.16 -2.15 -4.05
CA ALA A 27 15.42 -3.58 -3.81
C ALA A 27 14.12 -4.41 -3.89
N GLY A 28 14.25 -5.72 -4.15
CA GLY A 28 13.12 -6.65 -4.08
C GLY A 28 12.57 -6.76 -2.65
N LEU A 29 11.25 -6.78 -2.51
CA LEU A 29 10.60 -7.11 -1.25
C LEU A 29 10.53 -8.64 -1.09
N VAL A 30 10.63 -9.09 0.16
CA VAL A 30 10.51 -10.49 0.57
C VAL A 30 9.28 -10.64 1.44
N THR A 31 8.35 -11.49 1.01
CA THR A 31 7.13 -11.78 1.77
C THR A 31 7.42 -12.80 2.87
N GLU A 32 7.03 -12.46 4.10
CA GLU A 32 7.08 -13.32 5.28
C GLU A 32 5.65 -13.50 5.84
N ASN A 33 5.35 -14.67 6.41
CA ASN A 33 4.11 -14.87 7.17
C ASN A 33 4.41 -14.83 8.66
N ARG A 34 3.78 -13.92 9.39
CA ARG A 34 3.89 -13.81 10.85
C ARG A 34 2.52 -13.87 11.49
N SER A 35 2.28 -14.93 12.26
CA SER A 35 1.01 -15.12 12.99
C SER A 35 -0.23 -15.03 12.09
N GLY A 36 -0.11 -15.46 10.82
CA GLY A 36 -1.20 -15.43 9.84
C GLY A 36 -1.30 -14.15 9.02
N ILE A 37 -0.43 -13.16 9.24
CA ILE A 37 -0.38 -11.88 8.51
C ILE A 37 0.78 -11.94 7.51
N GLN A 38 0.53 -11.64 6.23
CA GLN A 38 1.63 -11.51 5.26
C GLN A 38 2.28 -10.14 5.42
N ILE A 39 3.61 -10.12 5.32
CA ILE A 39 4.42 -8.93 5.56
C ILE A 39 5.51 -8.87 4.50
N ASP A 40 5.58 -7.79 3.75
CA ASP A 40 6.62 -7.56 2.77
C ASP A 40 7.76 -6.75 3.37
N LYS A 41 8.92 -7.38 3.51
CA LYS A 41 10.12 -6.76 4.08
C LYS A 41 11.18 -6.50 3.03
N CYS A 42 11.79 -5.32 3.10
CA CYS A 42 13.00 -5.03 2.33
C CYS A 42 14.24 -5.51 3.10
N PRO A 43 15.09 -6.39 2.52
CA PRO A 43 16.30 -6.86 3.20
C PRO A 43 17.39 -5.78 3.28
N GLU A 44 17.40 -4.82 2.35
CA GLU A 44 18.44 -3.79 2.26
C GLU A 44 18.21 -2.64 3.25
N CYS A 45 17.01 -2.07 3.25
CA CYS A 45 16.71 -0.86 4.03
C CYS A 45 15.87 -1.12 5.27
N LEU A 46 15.51 -2.38 5.51
CA LEU A 46 14.69 -2.86 6.65
C LEU A 46 13.26 -2.28 6.71
N GLY A 47 12.78 -1.70 5.60
CA GLY A 47 11.40 -1.21 5.50
C GLY A 47 10.39 -2.37 5.48
N VAL A 48 9.20 -2.13 6.02
CA VAL A 48 8.12 -3.11 6.12
C VAL A 48 6.86 -2.54 5.48
N TRP A 49 6.20 -3.34 4.65
CA TRP A 49 5.00 -2.99 3.89
C TRP A 49 3.94 -4.07 4.09
N PHE A 50 2.68 -3.65 4.00
CA PHE A 50 1.50 -4.49 4.20
C PHE A 50 0.54 -4.23 3.06
N ASP A 51 -0.20 -5.25 2.65
CA ASP A 51 -1.32 -5.06 1.73
C ASP A 51 -2.50 -4.38 2.45
N ALA A 52 -3.39 -3.79 1.64
CA ALA A 52 -4.62 -3.20 2.14
C ALA A 52 -5.47 -4.27 2.85
N GLY A 53 -5.83 -4.06 4.12
CA GLY A 53 -6.52 -5.04 4.94
C GLY A 53 -5.62 -5.85 5.89
N GLU A 54 -4.32 -5.93 5.64
CA GLU A 54 -3.38 -6.66 6.50
C GLU A 54 -2.91 -5.81 7.68
N ALA A 55 -2.70 -4.51 7.45
CA ALA A 55 -2.35 -3.57 8.50
C ALA A 55 -3.44 -3.50 9.58
N GLU A 56 -4.73 -3.56 9.20
CA GLU A 56 -5.84 -3.61 10.14
C GLU A 56 -5.85 -4.89 10.98
N GLN A 57 -5.39 -6.03 10.44
CA GLN A 57 -5.26 -7.27 11.19
C GLN A 57 -4.15 -7.18 12.24
N LEU A 58 -3.01 -6.57 11.88
CA LEU A 58 -1.91 -6.34 12.82
C LEU A 58 -2.32 -5.44 13.98
N ILE A 59 -2.99 -4.32 13.69
CA ILE A 59 -3.46 -3.35 14.71
C ILE A 59 -4.48 -3.99 15.67
N LYS A 60 -5.26 -4.97 15.22
CA LYS A 60 -6.19 -5.72 16.10
C LYS A 60 -5.48 -6.78 16.93
N ALA A 61 -4.45 -7.42 16.37
CA ALA A 61 -3.69 -8.48 17.04
C ALA A 61 -2.78 -7.93 18.14
N GLU A 62 -2.20 -6.75 17.95
CA GLU A 62 -1.45 -6.05 18.98
C GLU A 62 -2.41 -5.21 19.83
N GLY A 63 -2.62 -5.60 21.08
CA GLY A 63 -3.46 -4.86 22.01
C GLY A 63 -3.03 -3.37 22.14
N PRO A 64 -3.83 -2.55 22.86
CA PRO A 64 -3.68 -1.08 22.91
C PRO A 64 -2.33 -0.52 23.41
N HIS A 65 -1.38 -1.39 23.81
CA HIS A 65 -0.04 -1.05 24.27
C HIS A 65 1.10 -1.62 23.40
N GLY A 66 0.79 -2.24 22.25
CA GLY A 66 1.79 -2.74 21.28
C GLY A 66 2.21 -1.70 20.22
N VAL A 67 3.13 -2.06 19.32
CA VAL A 67 3.60 -1.15 18.27
C VAL A 67 2.47 -0.71 17.32
N GLY A 68 1.46 -1.57 17.10
CA GLY A 68 0.22 -1.23 16.40
C GLY A 68 -0.65 -0.17 17.11
N GLY A 69 -0.65 -0.14 18.44
CA GLY A 69 -1.33 0.91 19.22
C GLY A 69 -0.65 2.28 19.05
N LEU A 70 0.69 2.30 19.02
CA LEU A 70 1.47 3.51 18.74
C LEU A 70 1.34 3.96 17.28
N PHE A 71 1.35 3.02 16.33
CA PHE A 71 1.11 3.31 14.91
C PHE A 71 -0.26 3.95 14.70
N ALA A 72 -1.33 3.35 15.24
CA ALA A 72 -2.69 3.89 15.13
C ALA A 72 -2.82 5.30 15.75
N ALA A 73 -2.14 5.58 16.86
CA ALA A 73 -2.10 6.91 17.45
C ALA A 73 -1.39 7.94 16.55
N LEU A 74 -0.32 7.55 15.86
CA LEU A 74 0.43 8.41 14.94
C LEU A 74 -0.33 8.67 13.62
N VAL A 75 -1.04 7.67 13.07
CA VAL A 75 -1.80 7.85 11.81
C VAL A 75 -3.12 8.61 12.04
N ARG A 76 -3.74 8.53 13.23
CA ARG A 76 -4.99 9.26 13.54
C ARG A 76 -4.88 10.79 13.46
N GLY A 77 -3.66 11.33 13.50
CA GLY A 77 -3.36 12.74 13.26
C GLY A 77 -2.70 13.05 11.91
N MET A 78 -2.34 12.03 11.13
CA MET A 78 -1.65 12.19 9.85
C MET A 78 -2.68 12.30 8.72
N ARG A 79 -2.75 13.45 8.04
CA ARG A 79 -3.43 13.54 6.74
C ARG A 79 -2.60 12.76 5.72
N ILE A 80 -2.83 11.45 5.65
CA ILE A 80 -2.45 10.66 4.48
C ILE A 80 -3.27 11.19 3.30
N SER A 81 -2.60 11.83 2.34
CA SER A 81 -3.18 12.12 1.03
C SER A 81 -3.44 10.80 0.31
N GLY A 82 -4.47 10.08 0.74
CA GLY A 82 -5.12 9.08 -0.07
C GLY A 82 -5.86 9.84 -1.17
N THR A 83 -5.42 9.69 -2.41
CA THR A 83 -6.28 9.94 -3.56
C THR A 83 -7.54 9.11 -3.34
N THR A 84 -8.61 9.77 -2.91
CA THR A 84 -9.95 9.29 -3.20
C THR A 84 -10.04 9.22 -4.71
N ALA A 85 -10.04 8.01 -5.25
CA ALA A 85 -10.59 7.79 -6.58
C ALA A 85 -12.07 8.17 -6.49
N ALA A 86 -12.38 9.42 -6.84
CA ALA A 86 -13.76 9.84 -7.04
C ALA A 86 -14.37 8.97 -8.15
N PRO A 87 -15.64 8.53 -8.02
CA PRO A 87 -16.33 7.92 -9.14
C PRO A 87 -16.41 8.95 -10.27
N HIS A 88 -15.87 8.61 -11.44
CA HIS A 88 -16.05 9.42 -12.63
C HIS A 88 -17.52 9.35 -13.06
N GLU A 89 -18.23 10.47 -12.93
CA GLU A 89 -19.56 10.69 -13.52
C GLU A 89 -19.38 10.90 -15.03
N PRO A 90 -20.21 10.29 -15.90
CA PRO A 90 -20.14 10.54 -17.34
C PRO A 90 -20.77 11.90 -17.69
N ASP A 91 -19.96 12.79 -18.27
CA ASP A 91 -20.39 14.05 -18.88
C ASP A 91 -21.36 13.77 -20.04
N LYS A 92 -22.58 14.28 -19.92
CA LYS A 92 -23.60 14.26 -20.98
C LYS A 92 -23.37 15.45 -21.90
N GLY A 93 -23.02 15.16 -23.15
CA GLY A 93 -23.21 16.04 -24.30
C GLY A 93 -24.10 15.36 -25.31
#